data_AF-A0A2S8HZJ5-F1
#
_entry.id   AF-A0A2S8HZJ5-F1
#
_cell.length_a   1.000
_cell.length_b   1.000
_cell.length_c   1.000
_cell.angle_alpha   90.00
_cell.angle_beta   90.00
_cell.angle_gamma   90.00
#
_symmetry.space_group_name_H-M   'P 1'
#
loop_
_entity.id
_entity.type
_entity.pdbx_description
1 polymer ?
#
loop_
_entity_poly.entity_id
_entity_poly.type
_entity_poly.pdbx_seq_one_letter_code
_entity_poly.pdbx_strand_id
1 'polypeptide(L)' 'MILQPLLNLLPDLKTWAVPAHSSRCPEPSIDLFGKTFKMTAHCDLAEQNRATITSLTLAAFAIAALFIVLAA' A
#
# COMPACT_ATOMS: atom_id res chain seq x y z
N MET A 1 -24.65 12.18 -9.86
CA MET A 1 -23.41 11.98 -9.08
C MET A 1 -22.63 13.28 -9.11
N ILE A 2 -22.26 13.85 -7.96
CA ILE A 2 -21.69 15.22 -7.91
C ILE A 2 -20.30 15.33 -8.59
N LEU A 3 -19.54 14.22 -8.64
CA LEU A 3 -18.20 14.21 -9.26
C LEU A 3 -18.17 13.92 -10.77
N GLN A 4 -19.31 13.64 -11.42
CA GLN A 4 -19.37 13.28 -12.85
C GLN A 4 -18.64 14.27 -13.80
N PRO A 5 -18.73 15.60 -13.61
CA PRO A 5 -17.99 16.56 -14.45
C PRO A 5 -16.47 16.42 -14.31
N LEU A 6 -15.97 16.26 -13.08
CA LEU A 6 -14.53 16.11 -12.80
C LEU A 6 -13.98 14.78 -13.36
N LEU A 7 -14.72 13.68 -13.23
CA LEU A 7 -14.32 12.39 -13.80
C LEU A 7 -14.36 12.37 -15.33
N ASN A 8 -15.10 13.28 -15.99
CA ASN A 8 -15.06 13.42 -17.44
C ASN A 8 -13.87 14.27 -17.92
N LEU A 9 -13.33 15.16 -17.07
CA LEU A 9 -12.13 15.94 -17.36
C LEU A 9 -10.84 15.12 -17.17
N LEU A 10 -10.87 14.09 -16.33
CA LEU A 10 -9.73 13.24 -15.99
C LEU A 10 -10.06 11.75 -16.24
N PRO A 11 -10.17 11.32 -17.51
CA PRO A 11 -10.56 9.96 -17.87
C PRO A 11 -9.58 8.90 -17.36
N ASP A 12 -8.29 9.24 -17.23
CA ASP A 12 -7.27 8.31 -16.73
C ASP A 12 -7.52 7.88 -15.28
N LEU A 13 -8.14 8.73 -14.45
CA LEU A 13 -8.49 8.37 -13.07
C LEU A 13 -9.63 7.34 -13.00
N LYS A 14 -10.48 7.21 -14.02
CA LYS A 14 -11.53 6.18 -14.06
C LYS A 14 -10.94 4.77 -14.20
N THR A 15 -9.82 4.67 -14.89
CA THR A 15 -9.12 3.39 -15.16
C THR A 15 -7.94 3.16 -14.24
N TRP A 16 -7.53 4.17 -13.48
CA TRP A 16 -6.38 4.07 -12.60
C TRP A 16 -6.64 3.12 -11.44
N ALA A 17 -5.77 2.14 -11.30
CA ALA A 17 -5.68 1.26 -10.16
C ALA A 17 -4.26 1.32 -9.60
N VAL A 18 -4.13 1.20 -8.28
CA VAL A 18 -2.82 1.06 -7.63
C VAL A 18 -2.14 -0.18 -8.23
N PRO A 19 -0.96 -0.04 -8.87
CA PRO A 19 -0.28 -1.19 -9.45
C PRO A 19 0.01 -2.24 -8.36
N ALA A 20 -0.32 -3.50 -8.63
CA ALA A 20 -0.06 -4.58 -7.70
C ALA A 20 1.45 -4.86 -7.63
N HIS A 21 2.14 -4.19 -6.70
CA HIS A 21 3.53 -4.49 -6.41
C HIS A 21 3.59 -5.75 -5.54
N SER A 22 4.11 -6.85 -6.09
CA SER A 22 4.42 -8.06 -5.33
C SER A 22 5.75 -7.89 -4.60
N SER A 23 5.80 -6.98 -3.63
CA SER A 23 6.93 -6.93 -2.70
C SER A 23 6.86 -8.17 -1.80
N ARG A 24 7.94 -8.96 -1.81
CA ARG A 24 8.16 -9.97 -0.76
C ARG A 24 8.96 -9.32 0.36
N CYS A 25 8.56 -9.60 1.59
CA CYS A 25 9.32 -9.18 2.75
C CYS A 25 10.70 -9.90 2.72
N PRO A 26 11.82 -9.17 2.73
CA PRO A 26 13.13 -9.79 2.76
C PRO A 26 13.35 -10.40 4.14
N GLU A 27 13.75 -11.67 4.17
CA GLU A 27 14.10 -12.39 5.40
C GLU A 27 15.62 -12.42 5.56
N PRO A 28 16.25 -11.42 6.21
CA PRO A 28 17.69 -11.41 6.35
C PRO A 28 18.12 -12.58 7.25
N SER A 29 19.09 -13.35 6.75
CA SER A 29 19.76 -14.42 7.49
C SER A 29 21.15 -13.99 7.89
N ILE A 30 21.50 -14.20 9.16
CA ILE A 30 22.84 -13.93 9.69
C ILE A 30 23.45 -15.26 10.13
N ASP A 31 24.64 -15.58 9.64
CA ASP A 31 25.41 -16.73 10.10
C ASP A 31 26.38 -16.32 11.21
N LEU A 32 26.16 -16.87 12.41
CA LEU A 32 26.97 -16.62 13.61
C LEU A 32 27.27 -17.96 14.30
N PHE A 33 28.54 -18.21 14.62
CA PHE A 33 28.97 -19.42 15.34
C PHE A 33 28.51 -20.76 14.71
N GLY A 34 28.47 -20.82 13.37
CA GLY A 34 28.02 -22.01 12.64
C GLY A 34 26.50 -22.26 12.71
N LYS A 35 25.71 -21.27 13.15
CA LYS A 35 24.25 -21.30 13.12
C LYS A 35 23.69 -20.15 12.28
N THR A 36 22.69 -20.47 11.46
CA THR A 36 21.95 -19.50 10.65
C THR A 36 20.75 -18.98 11.43
N PHE A 37 20.72 -17.68 11.68
CA PHE A 37 19.59 -16.99 12.31
C PHE A 37 18.82 -16.20 11.26
N LYS A 38 17.56 -16.59 11.01
CA LYS A 38 16.63 -15.85 10.15
C LYS A 38 15.81 -14.88 10.98
N MET A 39 15.77 -13.62 10.59
CA MET A 39 14.91 -12.62 11.22
C MET A 39 13.56 -12.59 10.51
N THR A 40 12.60 -13.40 10.97
CA THR A 40 11.26 -13.52 10.34
C THR A 40 10.17 -12.73 11.07
N ALA A 41 10.37 -12.38 12.34
CA ALA A 41 9.32 -11.81 13.20
C ALA A 41 8.62 -10.57 12.61
N HIS A 42 9.39 -9.65 12.01
CA HIS A 42 8.82 -8.46 11.36
C HIS A 42 8.06 -8.79 10.08
N CYS A 43 8.52 -9.79 9.31
CA CYS A 43 7.83 -10.25 8.12
C CYS A 43 6.54 -10.98 8.47
N ASP A 44 6.56 -11.87 9.46
CA ASP A 44 5.37 -12.61 9.89
C ASP A 44 4.26 -11.67 10.37
N LEU A 45 4.60 -10.63 11.12
CA LEU A 45 3.63 -9.64 11.61
C LEU A 45 3.03 -8.81 10.47
N ALA A 46 3.87 -8.38 9.52
CA ALA A 46 3.44 -7.59 8.37
C ALA A 46 2.56 -8.41 7.41
N GLU A 47 2.93 -9.67 7.15
CA GLU A 47 2.18 -10.54 6.24
C GLU A 47 0.82 -10.94 6.83
N GLN A 48 0.75 -11.22 8.15
CA GLN A 48 -0.52 -11.48 8.85
C GLN A 48 -1.51 -10.31 8.74
N ASN A 49 -1.01 -9.08 8.66
CA ASN A 49 -1.84 -7.86 8.61
C ASN A 49 -1.83 -7.19 7.24
N ARG A 50 -1.34 -7.87 6.20
CA ARG A 50 -1.12 -7.28 4.87
C ARG A 50 -2.38 -6.63 4.30
N ALA A 51 -3.53 -7.32 4.40
CA ALA A 51 -4.81 -6.80 3.93
C ALA A 51 -5.24 -5.54 4.69
N THR A 52 -5.11 -5.55 6.02
CA THR A 52 -5.47 -4.42 6.89
C THR A 52 -4.59 -3.21 6.65
N ILE A 53 -3.27 -3.40 6.55
CA ILE A 53 -2.32 -2.32 6.26
C ILE A 53 -2.63 -1.69 4.90
N THR A 54 -2.92 -2.53 3.90
CA THR A 54 -3.27 -2.07 2.54
C THR A 54 -4.55 -1.24 2.56
N SER A 55 -5.61 -1.69 3.23
CA SER A 55 -6.89 -0.97 3.25
C SER A 55 -6.78 0.37 3.98
N LEU A 56 -6.08 0.42 5.12
CA LEU A 56 -5.90 1.63 5.91
C LEU A 56 -5.09 2.69 5.15
N THR A 57 -3.97 2.29 4.53
CA THR A 57 -3.15 3.22 3.73
C THR A 57 -3.90 3.71 2.52
N LEU A 58 -4.59 2.82 1.79
CA LEU A 58 -5.39 3.22 0.63
C LEU A 58 -6.51 4.21 1.02
N ALA A 59 -7.20 3.98 2.14
CA ALA A 59 -8.17 4.92 2.67
C ALA A 59 -7.54 6.27 3.05
N ALA A 60 -6.40 6.26 3.76
CA ALA A 60 -5.71 7.48 4.17
C ALA A 60 -5.26 8.33 2.96
N PHE A 61 -4.67 7.71 1.94
CA PHE A 61 -4.27 8.41 0.71
C PHE A 61 -5.48 8.90 -0.10
N ALA A 62 -6.57 8.12 -0.15
CA ALA A 62 -7.79 8.56 -0.82
C ALA A 62 -8.40 9.81 -0.15
N ILE A 63 -8.43 9.83 1.18
CA ILE A 63 -8.91 10.99 1.95
C ILE A 63 -7.99 12.19 1.74
N ALA A 64 -6.67 12.00 1.80
CA ALA A 64 -5.70 13.07 1.56
C ALA A 64 -5.84 13.66 0.15
N ALA A 65 -6.00 12.82 -0.87
CA ALA A 65 -6.23 13.27 -2.24
C ALA A 65 -7.53 14.08 -2.38
N LEU A 66 -8.62 13.63 -1.73
CA LEU A 66 -9.88 14.38 -1.69
C LEU A 66 -9.68 15.77 -1.07
N PHE A 67 -9.01 15.87 0.07
CA PHE A 67 -8.75 17.17 0.70
C PHE A 67 -7.93 18.10 -0.19
N ILE A 68 -6.91 17.59 -0.89
CA ILE A 68 -6.10 18.40 -1.81
C ILE A 68 -6.95 18.92 -2.97
N VAL A 69 -7.81 18.08 -3.56
CA VAL A 69 -8.65 18.47 -4.70
C VAL A 69 -9.77 19.43 -4.27
N LEU A 70 -10.37 19.26 -3.10
CA LEU A 70 -11.45 20.12 -2.59
C LEU A 70 -10.95 21.41 -1.94
N ALA A 71 -9.68 21.47 -1.52
CA ALA A 71 -9.07 22.69 -0.99
C ALA A 71 -8.68 23.69 -2.09
N ALA A 72 -8.65 23.25 -3.37
CA ALA A 72 -8.46 24.10 -4.54
C ALA A 72 -9.75 24.84 -4.91
#